data_AF-A0A382MTU8-F1
#
_entry.id   AF-A0A382MTU8-F1
#
_cell.length_a   1.000
_cell.length_b   1.000
_cell.length_c   1.000
_cell.angle_alpha   90.00
_cell.angle_beta   90.00
_cell.angle_gamma   90.00
#
_symmetry.space_group_name_H-M   'P 1'
#
loop_
_entity.id
_entity.type
_entity.pdbx_description
1 polymer ?
#
loop_
_entity_poly.entity_id
_entity_poly.type
_entity_poly.pdbx_seq_one_letter_code
_entity_poly.pdbx_strand_id
1 'polypeptide(L)' 'FILKQLDQSKLIYLNAQESAISFYEKLGFDSTGSMFDEVGIAHQKMIFPNS' A
#
# COMPACT_ATOMS: atom_id res chain seq x y z
N PHE A 1 -9.23 -1.85 -14.18
CA PHE A 1 -8.99 -1.78 -12.74
C PHE A 1 -8.86 -0.32 -12.33
N ILE A 2 -9.45 0.09 -11.20
CA ILE A 2 -9.66 1.52 -10.85
C ILE A 2 -8.36 2.32 -10.66
N LEU A 3 -7.26 1.66 -10.25
CA LEU A 3 -5.94 2.28 -10.08
C LEU A 3 -5.42 2.96 -11.36
N LYS A 4 -5.74 2.40 -12.54
CA LYS A 4 -5.35 2.98 -13.85
C LYS A 4 -6.14 4.23 -14.23
N GLN A 5 -7.25 4.51 -13.53
CA GLN A 5 -8.10 5.69 -13.77
C GLN A 5 -7.75 6.84 -12.83
N LEU A 6 -6.89 6.60 -11.82
CA LEU A 6 -6.41 7.63 -10.92
C LEU A 6 -5.36 8.49 -11.62
N ASP A 7 -5.27 9.74 -11.19
CA ASP A 7 -4.22 10.67 -11.60
C ASP A 7 -2.84 10.12 -11.19
N GLN A 8 -2.09 9.63 -12.18
CA GLN A 8 -0.77 9.04 -11.99
C GLN A 8 0.29 10.08 -11.63
N SER A 9 -0.02 11.39 -11.58
CA SER A 9 0.92 12.39 -11.07
C SER A 9 0.95 12.45 -9.53
N LYS A 10 -0.01 11.80 -8.86
CA LYS A 10 -0.14 11.80 -7.40
C LYS A 10 0.36 10.49 -6.80
N LEU A 11 1.06 10.62 -5.67
CA LEU A 11 1.43 9.47 -4.85
C LEU A 11 0.18 8.80 -4.29
N ILE A 12 -0.03 7.54 -4.65
CA ILE A 12 -1.06 6.68 -4.04
C ILE A 12 -0.37 5.87 -2.94
N TYR A 13 -0.90 5.95 -1.72
CA TYR A 13 -0.40 5.17 -0.59
C TYR A 13 -1.54 4.66 0.27
N LEU A 14 -1.26 3.62 1.04
CA LEU A 14 -2.16 3.03 2.03
C LEU A 14 -1.38 2.46 3.20
N ASN A 15 -2.07 2.16 4.29
CA ASN A 15 -1.55 1.40 5.42
C ASN A 15 -2.20 0.01 5.38
N ALA A 16 -1.48 -1.01 4.92
CA ALA A 16 -1.99 -2.37 4.84
C ALA A 16 -1.81 -3.07 6.18
N GLN A 17 -2.85 -3.76 6.65
CA GLN A 17 -2.69 -4.78 7.70
C GLN A 17 -1.73 -5.87 7.22
N GLU A 18 -0.98 -6.48 8.14
CA GLU A 18 -0.02 -7.55 7.84
C GLU A 18 -0.60 -8.64 6.91
N SER A 19 -1.82 -9.08 7.19
CA SER A 19 -2.53 -10.11 6.42
C SER A 19 -2.88 -9.69 4.99
N ALA A 20 -2.96 -8.40 4.70
CA ALA A 20 -3.33 -7.83 3.41
C ALA A 20 -2.13 -7.42 2.55
N ILE A 21 -0.91 -7.39 3.09
CA ILE A 21 0.30 -6.95 2.37
C ILE A 21 0.46 -7.73 1.06
N SER A 22 0.44 -9.06 1.10
CA SER A 22 0.63 -9.91 -0.08
C SER A 22 -0.44 -9.73 -1.17
N PHE A 23 -1.63 -9.23 -0.82
CA PHE A 23 -2.66 -8.88 -1.78
C PHE A 23 -2.30 -7.59 -2.52
N TYR A 24 -1.85 -6.57 -1.80
CA TYR A 24 -1.46 -5.28 -2.39
C TYR A 24 -0.16 -5.36 -3.20
N GLU A 25 0.80 -6.22 -2.80
CA GLU A 25 1.99 -6.52 -3.61
C GLU A 25 1.61 -7.04 -5.01
N LYS A 26 0.62 -7.95 -5.09
CA LYS A 26 0.11 -8.46 -6.37
C LYS A 26 -0.62 -7.41 -7.21
N LEU A 27 -1.10 -6.34 -6.57
CA LEU A 27 -1.69 -5.19 -7.25
C LEU A 27 -0.64 -4.15 -7.67
N GLY A 28 0.63 -4.35 -7.33
CA GLY A 28 1.75 -3.48 -7.69
C GLY A 28 2.11 -2.43 -6.65
N PHE A 29 1.67 -2.58 -5.40
CA PHE A 29 2.15 -1.75 -4.30
C PHE A 29 3.46 -2.30 -3.72
N ASP A 30 4.33 -1.40 -3.29
CA ASP A 30 5.57 -1.71 -2.59
C ASP A 30 5.47 -1.30 -1.11
N SER A 31 5.90 -2.19 -0.20
CA SER A 31 6.02 -1.88 1.22
C SER A 31 7.14 -0.86 1.48
N THR A 32 6.88 0.11 2.35
CA THR A 32 7.82 1.18 2.69
C THR A 32 7.89 1.41 4.20
N GLY A 33 9.10 1.45 4.74
CA GLY A 33 9.33 1.64 6.17
C GLY A 33 9.00 0.41 7.02
N SER A 34 9.04 0.58 8.34
CA SER A 34 8.79 -0.49 9.31
C SER A 34 7.29 -0.71 9.56
N MET A 35 6.95 -1.91 10.05
CA MET A 35 5.63 -2.19 10.60
C MET A 35 5.34 -1.27 11.80
N PHE A 36 4.07 -0.91 12.00
CA PHE A 36 3.59 -0.15 13.14
C PHE A 36 2.29 -0.74 13.70
N ASP A 37 2.04 -0.52 14.98
CA ASP A 37 0.78 -0.89 15.62
C ASP A 37 -0.27 0.20 15.40
N GLU A 38 -1.45 -0.20 14.93
CA GLU A 38 -2.63 0.65 14.88
C GLU A 38 -3.76 -0.05 15.64
N VAL A 39 -3.90 0.32 16.93
CA VAL A 39 -4.93 -0.21 17.82
C VAL A 39 -4.85 -1.74 17.98
N GLY A 40 -3.63 -2.27 18.14
CA GLY A 40 -3.38 -3.70 18.32
C GLY A 40 -3.27 -4.50 17.02
N ILE A 41 -3.31 -3.84 15.86
CA ILE A 41 -3.19 -4.49 14.55
C ILE A 41 -1.93 -3.98 13.87
N ALA A 42 -1.08 -4.93 13.45
CA ALA A 42 0.16 -4.62 12.74
C ALA A 42 -0.15 -4.15 11.31
N HIS A 43 0.32 -2.95 10.97
CA HIS A 43 0.19 -2.34 9.65
C HIS A 43 1.56 -1.98 9.06
N GLN A 44 1.62 -1.89 7.73
CA GLN A 44 2.76 -1.32 7.01
C GLN A 44 2.27 -0.28 6.00
N LYS A 45 3.02 0.81 5.87
CA LYS A 45 2.79 1.76 4.79
C LYS A 45 3.21 1.15 3.46
N MET A 46 2.35 1.22 2.46
CA MET A 46 2.64 0.79 1.09
C MET A 46 2.38 1.93 0.11
N ILE A 47 3.17 1.99 -0.97
CA ILE A 47 3.05 2.98 -2.04
C ILE A 47 2.81 2.29 -3.38
N PHE A 48 2.02 2.90 -4.24
CA PHE A 48 1.96 2.50 -5.65
C PHE A 48 2.97 3.34 -6.43
N PRO A 49 3.98 2.74 -7.08
CA PRO A 49 4.98 3.49 -7.82
C PRO A 49 4.35 4.11 -9.07
N ASN A 50 4.64 5.39 -9.31
CA ASN A 50 4.39 6.00 -10.61
C ASN A 50 5.34 5.34 -11.63
N SER A 51 4.79 4.58 -12.58
CA SER A 51 5.53 4.08 -13.74
C SER A 51 5.48 5.05 -14.90
#